data_AF-A0A7J7NYX8-F1
#
_entry.id   AF-A0A7J7NYX8-F1
#
_cell.length_a   1.000
_cell.length_b   1.000
_cell.length_c   1.000
_cell.angle_alpha   90.00
_cell.angle_beta   90.00
_cell.angle_gamma   90.00
#
_symmetry.space_group_name_H-M   'P 1'
#
loop_
_entity.id
_entity.type
_entity.pdbx_description
1 polymer ?
#
loop_
_entity_poly.entity_id
_entity_poly.type
_entity_poly.pdbx_seq_one_letter_code
_entity_poly.pdbx_strand_id
1 'polypeptide(L)'
;MSVGRTLGTPILTDHSSLTMDFGYFIKDLVDIDLAVPVPNKILVEVDEGNFWQRVELGSTLKFCSHCKIIGHTLVEYRVIKEQVLKAEEPKEKRRNQGAPTPTENYTKNQKK
;
A
#
# COMPACT_ATOMS: atom_id res chain seq x y z
N MET A 1 -19.65 10.61 25.92
CA MET A 1 -20.03 10.03 24.60
C MET A 1 -18.79 9.90 23.75
N SER A 2 -18.69 8.87 22.89
CA SER A 2 -17.70 8.88 21.81
C SER A 2 -18.40 8.47 20.53
N VAL A 3 -18.48 9.41 19.59
CA VAL A 3 -19.00 9.20 18.24
C VAL A 3 -18.18 8.14 17.51
N GLY A 4 -16.91 7.98 17.88
CA GLY A 4 -16.03 6.96 17.32
C GLY A 4 -16.54 5.53 17.47
N ARG A 5 -17.39 5.21 18.46
CA ARG A 5 -17.89 3.84 18.69
C ARG A 5 -18.72 3.30 17.52
N THR A 6 -19.38 4.16 16.77
CA THR A 6 -20.16 3.73 15.60
C THR A 6 -19.28 3.42 14.39
N LEU A 7 -18.02 3.85 14.41
CA LEU A 7 -17.05 3.61 13.34
C LEU A 7 -16.06 2.49 13.69
N GLY A 8 -15.72 2.33 14.96
CA GLY A 8 -14.73 1.34 15.41
C GLY A 8 -14.47 1.44 16.91
N THR A 9 -13.22 1.20 17.31
CA THR A 9 -12.81 1.25 18.72
C THR A 9 -12.19 2.60 19.03
N PRO A 10 -12.83 3.46 19.85
CA PRO A 10 -12.22 4.72 20.27
C PRO A 10 -10.95 4.47 21.08
N ILE A 11 -9.87 5.15 20.71
CA ILE A 11 -8.58 5.12 21.43
C ILE A 11 -8.47 6.34 22.34
N LEU A 12 -8.77 7.53 21.80
CA LEU A 12 -8.60 8.79 22.51
C LEU A 12 -9.63 9.82 22.04
N THR A 13 -10.23 10.52 23.00
CA THR A 13 -11.06 11.70 22.74
C THR A 13 -10.30 12.92 23.23
N ASP A 14 -10.27 13.99 22.43
CA ASP A 14 -9.71 15.28 22.80
C ASP A 14 -10.35 15.81 24.09
N HIS A 15 -9.53 16.42 24.95
CA HIS A 15 -9.97 17.02 26.21
C HIS A 15 -11.11 18.02 25.99
N SER A 16 -11.01 18.91 24.99
CA SER A 16 -12.05 19.92 24.73
C SER A 16 -13.39 19.29 24.30
N SER A 17 -13.35 18.08 23.74
CA SER A 17 -14.54 17.30 23.42
C SER A 17 -15.13 16.63 24.66
N LEU A 18 -14.29 16.21 25.62
CA LEU A 18 -14.72 15.64 26.91
C LEU A 18 -15.36 16.70 27.82
N THR A 19 -14.83 17.93 27.81
CA THR A 19 -15.34 19.06 28.60
C THR A 19 -16.49 19.79 27.93
N MET A 20 -16.87 19.42 26.70
CA MET A 20 -17.86 20.11 25.88
C MET A 20 -17.53 21.60 25.66
N ASP A 21 -16.23 21.95 25.64
CA ASP A 21 -15.77 23.34 25.42
C ASP A 21 -16.15 23.84 24.01
N PHE A 22 -16.23 22.93 23.03
CA PHE A 22 -16.71 23.22 21.68
C PHE A 22 -17.97 22.39 21.39
N GLY A 23 -19.13 23.04 21.27
CA GLY A 23 -20.41 22.38 21.00
C GLY A 23 -20.64 21.94 19.54
N TYR A 24 -19.70 22.19 18.62
CA TYR A 24 -19.91 22.02 17.18
C TYR A 24 -19.13 20.88 16.53
N PHE A 25 -18.05 20.40 17.15
CA PHE A 25 -17.25 19.30 16.63
C PHE A 25 -16.58 18.52 17.76
N ILE A 26 -16.29 17.26 17.50
CA ILE A 26 -15.54 16.37 18.38
C ILE A 26 -14.29 15.89 17.64
N LYS A 27 -13.17 15.75 18.35
CA LYS A 27 -11.96 15.12 17.83
C LYS A 27 -11.74 13.79 18.56
N ASP A 28 -12.00 12.70 17.84
CA ASP A 28 -11.78 11.32 18.31
C ASP A 28 -10.73 10.62 17.45
N LEU A 29 -9.80 9.93 18.09
CA LEU A 29 -8.92 8.93 17.48
C LEU A 29 -9.60 7.57 17.61
N VAL A 30 -9.82 6.91 16.47
CA VAL A 30 -10.58 5.66 16.39
C VAL A 30 -9.78 4.63 15.59
N ASP A 31 -9.68 3.43 16.13
CA ASP A 31 -9.22 2.26 15.40
C ASP A 31 -10.37 1.70 14.55
N ILE A 32 -10.18 1.63 13.24
CA ILE A 32 -11.19 1.18 12.28
C ILE A 32 -10.68 0.00 11.46
N ASP A 33 -11.53 -1.02 11.30
CA ASP A 33 -11.22 -2.15 10.43
C ASP A 33 -11.53 -1.82 8.97
N LEU A 34 -10.48 -1.50 8.21
CA LEU A 34 -10.58 -1.23 6.77
C LEU A 34 -10.82 -2.48 5.91
N ALA A 35 -10.78 -3.69 6.48
CA ALA A 35 -11.22 -4.89 5.79
C ALA A 35 -12.75 -4.95 5.65
N VAL A 36 -13.47 -4.19 6.48
CA VAL A 36 -14.93 -4.02 6.42
C VAL A 36 -15.25 -2.72 5.67
N PRO A 37 -16.31 -2.68 4.83
CA PRO A 37 -16.72 -1.45 4.19
C PRO A 37 -17.04 -0.36 5.21
N VAL A 38 -16.32 0.76 5.12
CA VAL A 38 -16.59 1.94 5.96
C VAL A 38 -17.92 2.54 5.52
N PRO A 39 -18.89 2.77 6.44
CA PRO A 39 -20.18 3.33 6.08
C PRO A 39 -20.04 4.80 5.67
N ASN A 40 -20.79 5.24 4.66
CA ASN A 40 -20.79 6.64 4.20
C ASN A 40 -21.48 7.61 5.18
N LYS A 41 -22.27 7.07 6.12
CA LYS A 41 -22.97 7.82 7.16
C LYS A 41 -23.14 6.97 8.42
N ILE A 42 -23.10 7.62 9.58
CA ILE A 42 -23.35 7.02 10.89
C ILE A 42 -24.50 7.75 11.57
N LEU A 43 -25.27 7.03 12.38
CA LEU A 43 -26.26 7.64 13.27
C LEU A 43 -25.56 8.04 14.55
N VAL A 44 -25.60 9.33 14.88
CA VAL A 44 -25.05 9.86 16.12
C VAL A 44 -26.18 10.07 17.10
N GLU A 45 -26.07 9.41 18.26
CA GLU A 45 -27.01 9.56 19.38
C GLU A 45 -26.41 10.52 20.41
N VAL A 46 -27.18 11.55 20.76
CA VAL A 46 -26.90 12.52 21.81
C VAL A 46 -28.09 12.56 22.78
N ASP A 47 -27.92 13.16 23.95
CA ASP A 47 -28.96 13.14 24.99
C ASP A 47 -30.28 13.77 24.51
N GLU A 48 -30.20 14.73 23.59
CA GLU A 48 -31.33 15.50 23.04
C GLU A 48 -31.90 14.91 21.73
N GLY A 49 -31.38 13.78 21.24
CA GLY A 49 -31.91 13.13 20.03
C GLY A 49 -30.85 12.42 19.20
N ASN A 50 -31.11 12.28 17.89
CA ASN A 50 -30.17 11.66 16.97
C ASN A 50 -30.16 12.35 15.61
N PHE A 51 -29.03 12.25 14.92
CA PHE A 51 -28.85 12.80 13.58
C PHE A 51 -27.88 11.95 12.75
N TRP A 52 -28.04 11.99 11.43
CA TRP A 52 -27.13 11.31 10.51
C TRP A 52 -25.91 12.18 10.22
N GLN A 53 -24.72 11.68 10.54
CA GLN A 53 -23.44 12.32 10.23
C GLN A 53 -22.78 11.62 9.04
N ARG A 54 -22.33 12.38 8.04
CA ARG A 54 -21.54 11.84 6.92
C ARG A 54 -20.14 11.46 7.40
N VAL A 55 -19.63 10.37 6.84
CA VAL A 55 -18.28 9.87 7.07
C VAL A 55 -17.50 10.04 5.78
N GLU A 56 -16.37 10.74 5.88
CA GLU A 56 -15.45 10.95 4.77
C GLU A 56 -14.09 10.43 5.20
N LEU A 57 -13.58 9.41 4.50
CA LEU A 57 -12.19 9.01 4.65
C LEU A 57 -11.33 10.08 3.96
N GLY A 58 -10.36 10.63 4.68
CA GLY A 58 -9.31 11.44 4.07
C GLY A 58 -8.61 10.65 2.94
N SER A 59 -7.89 11.37 2.06
CA SER A 59 -7.15 10.89 0.87
C SER A 59 -7.14 9.37 0.62
N THR A 60 -7.44 8.97 -0.62
CA THR A 60 -7.66 7.58 -1.05
C THR A 60 -6.70 6.57 -0.39
N LEU A 61 -7.16 5.92 0.69
CA LEU A 61 -6.41 4.89 1.39
C LEU A 61 -6.32 3.66 0.49
N LYS A 62 -5.14 3.37 -0.04
CA LYS A 62 -4.89 2.16 -0.83
C LYS A 62 -4.79 0.96 0.11
N PHE A 63 -5.91 0.29 0.36
CA PHE A 63 -5.94 -0.93 1.16
C PHE A 63 -5.69 -2.17 0.30
N CYS A 64 -4.76 -3.03 0.72
CA CYS A 64 -4.50 -4.30 0.08
C CYS A 64 -5.24 -5.43 0.79
N SER A 65 -6.25 -6.02 0.15
CA SER A 65 -7.02 -7.13 0.72
C SER A 65 -6.21 -8.43 0.90
N HIS A 66 -5.07 -8.57 0.20
CA HIS A 66 -4.12 -9.67 0.37
C HIS A 66 -3.18 -9.44 1.55
N CYS A 67 -2.48 -8.30 1.57
CA CYS A 67 -1.47 -7.99 2.58
C CYS A 67 -2.05 -7.45 3.90
N LYS A 68 -3.33 -7.03 3.90
CA LYS A 68 -4.05 -6.42 5.03
C LYS A 68 -3.38 -5.16 5.58
N ILE A 69 -2.76 -4.36 4.71
CA ILE A 69 -2.09 -3.10 5.05
C ILE A 69 -2.51 -1.97 4.11
N ILE A 70 -2.27 -0.74 4.54
CA ILE A 70 -2.42 0.49 3.75
C ILE A 70 -1.11 0.76 3.01
N GLY A 71 -1.20 1.25 1.77
CA GLY A 71 -0.08 1.75 0.96
C GLY A 71 -0.12 1.26 -0.49
N HIS A 72 -0.81 0.14 -0.75
CA HIS A 72 -1.00 -0.38 -2.10
C HIS A 72 -2.33 -1.14 -2.21
N THR A 73 -2.82 -1.33 -3.42
CA THR A 73 -4.02 -2.09 -3.75
C THR A 73 -3.68 -3.55 -4.09
N LEU A 74 -4.69 -4.43 -4.11
CA LEU A 74 -4.51 -5.81 -4.59
C LEU A 74 -3.94 -5.87 -6.02
N VAL A 75 -4.30 -4.89 -6.86
CA VAL A 75 -3.81 -4.81 -8.25
C VAL A 75 -2.31 -4.48 -8.26
N GLU A 76 -1.90 -3.47 -7.51
CA GLU A 76 -0.49 -3.10 -7.37
C GLU A 76 0.33 -4.26 -6.78
N TYR A 77 -0.21 -5.00 -5.80
CA TYR A 77 0.42 -6.19 -5.25
C TYR A 77 0.76 -7.23 -6.33
N ARG A 78 -0.19 -7.54 -7.23
CA ARG A 78 0.02 -8.53 -8.29
C ARG A 78 1.13 -8.10 -9.24
N VAL A 79 1.15 -6.82 -9.62
CA VAL A 79 2.18 -6.26 -10.51
C VAL A 79 3.57 -6.33 -9.85
N ILE A 80 3.68 -5.88 -8.59
CA ILE A 80 4.96 -5.92 -7.85
C ILE A 80 5.46 -7.35 -7.71
N LYS A 81 4.57 -8.30 -7.37
CA LYS A 81 4.92 -9.71 -7.23
C LYS A 81 5.51 -10.29 -8.52
N GLU A 82 4.91 -10.02 -9.67
CA GLU A 82 5.42 -10.48 -10.96
C GLU A 82 6.78 -9.85 -11.31
N GLN A 83 7.00 -8.59 -10.97
CA GLN A 83 8.28 -7.90 -11.22
C GLN A 83 9.41 -8.46 -10.36
N VAL A 84 9.15 -8.73 -9.08
CA VAL A 84 10.14 -9.33 -8.17
C VAL A 84 10.53 -10.72 -8.66
N LEU A 85 9.57 -11.57 -9.03
CA LEU A 85 9.83 -12.92 -9.57
C LEU A 85 10.69 -12.89 -10.85
N LYS A 86 10.42 -11.94 -11.76
CA LYS A 86 11.22 -11.78 -13.00
C LYS A 86 12.62 -11.23 -12.76
N ALA A 87 12.84 -10.51 -11.67
CA ALA A 87 14.16 -9.96 -11.33
C ALA A 87 15.09 -11.00 -10.71
N GLU A 88 14.53 -12.05 -10.09
CA GLU A 88 15.27 -13.14 -9.44
C GLU A 88 15.68 -14.27 -10.40
N GLU A 89 15.22 -14.26 -11.66
CA GLU A 89 15.65 -15.26 -12.65
C GLU A 89 17.16 -15.11 -12.95
N PRO A 90 17.97 -16.19 -12.81
CA PRO A 90 19.39 -16.13 -13.12
C PRO A 90 19.58 -15.78 -14.59
N LYS A 91 20.18 -14.62 -14.86
CA LYS A 91 20.65 -14.26 -16.20
C LYS A 91 21.74 -15.25 -16.62
N GLU A 92 21.34 -16.30 -17.32
CA GLU A 92 22.26 -17.28 -17.90
C GLU A 92 23.21 -16.56 -18.85
N LYS A 93 24.46 -16.39 -18.43
CA LYS A 93 25.51 -15.77 -19.24
C LYS A 93 25.78 -16.68 -20.43
N ARG A 94 25.33 -16.28 -21.62
CA ARG A 94 25.73 -16.90 -22.89
C ARG A 94 27.26 -16.92 -22.98
N ARG A 95 27.84 -18.11 -22.86
CA ARG A 95 29.27 -18.37 -23.05
C ARG A 95 29.58 -18.20 -24.55
N ASN A 96 30.08 -17.04 -24.95
CA ASN A 96 30.61 -16.85 -26.31
C ASN A 96 31.80 -17.79 -26.51
N GLN A 97 31.63 -18.79 -27.36
CA GLN A 97 32.71 -19.61 -27.90
C GLN A 97 33.37 -18.86 -29.06
N GLY A 98 34.70 -18.92 -29.13
CA GLY A 98 35.47 -18.53 -30.31
C GLY A 98 36.53 -17.47 -30.03
N ALA A 99 37.65 -17.87 -29.40
CA ALA A 99 38.89 -17.10 -29.48
C ALA A 99 39.51 -17.32 -30.88
N PRO A 100 39.90 -16.28 -31.64
CA PRO A 100 40.79 -16.47 -32.77
C PRO A 100 42.23 -16.54 -32.26
N THR A 101 42.89 -17.68 -32.46
CA THR A 101 44.32 -17.88 -32.22
C THR A 101 45.13 -17.10 -33.27
N PRO A 102 46.21 -16.38 -32.89
CA PRO A 102 47.11 -15.75 -33.85
C PRO A 102 48.23 -16.73 -34.25
N THR A 103 48.41 -17.01 -35.54
CA THR A 103 49.67 -17.59 -36.04
C THR A 103 50.09 -16.92 -37.36
N GLU A 104 51.00 -15.97 -37.17
CA GLU A 104 52.21 -15.66 -37.95
C GLU A 104 52.35 -16.26 -39.36
N ASN A 105 52.35 -15.37 -40.36
CA ASN A 105 52.86 -15.62 -41.71
C ASN A 105 54.34 -15.20 -41.79
N TYR A 106 55.27 -16.15 -41.98
CA TYR A 106 56.61 -15.87 -42.52
C TYR A 106 57.11 -17.01 -43.45
N THR A 107 57.04 -16.71 -44.75
CA THR A 107 57.81 -17.15 -45.93
C THR A 107 58.59 -18.48 -45.96
N LYS A 108 58.29 -19.30 -46.98
CA LYS A 108 59.19 -19.68 -48.13
C LYS A 108 58.57 -20.84 -48.91
N ASN A 109 58.52 -20.75 -50.25
CA ASN A 109 59.17 -21.74 -51.11
C ASN A 109 59.17 -21.35 -52.59
N GLN A 110 60.38 -21.39 -53.15
CA GLN A 110 60.70 -21.41 -54.58
C GLN A 110 60.42 -22.81 -55.18
N LYS A 111 60.42 -22.84 -56.53
CA LYS A 111 60.61 -23.98 -57.45
C LYS A 111 59.33 -24.63 -58.00
N LYS A 112 59.01 -24.31 -59.24
CA LYS A 112 59.27 -25.18 -60.41
C LYS A 112 59.44 -24.34 -61.67
#